data_AF-A0ABD2B1T7-F1
#
_entry.id   AF-A0ABD2B1T7-F1
#
_cell.length_a   1.000
_cell.length_b   1.000
_cell.length_c   1.000
_cell.angle_alpha   90.00
_cell.angle_beta   90.00
_cell.angle_gamma   90.00
#
_symmetry.space_group_name_H-M   'P 1'
#
loop_
_entity.id
_entity.type
_entity.pdbx_description
1 polymer ?
#
loop_
_entity_poly.entity_id
_entity_poly.type
_entity_poly.pdbx_seq_one_letter_code
_entity_poly.pdbx_strand_id
1 'polypeptide(L)'
;MFHICQYTLRNSTKSYQYLLRSWIHDNIEHPSAGLIIIGNEILKARIKDTNSYYACDLLYKCGVKVQKISVIRDDVEEIKKEIKKFSKNYTHVITSGGIGPTHDDVTYEGLAKAFDDSLHYHSKLVEIIKNKFNVKNPTSPNYKMAYIPTKASLIFGKEDNLKYPCVTLENVYIFPGSPIFFEKSFGILCKQLFSTNKYFAKDEIYLNAKEELFANTLTILSNKFPNVSFGSYPVSNNSYYKAFITIESDNIEETEKAKQQLCNLIGPDLLVENNNNPHINSLTEYKIFLQKCEESYIYEETLECLMKFYHHQPEKIIIYFDGSIESQIIIHFAYLANIILGVENKLQIICSKSSPPLKNEKQLIEDTVKRYNLNIHMSESDLSSDIKKLSLVKPQLEILLVGTEEKKLRETLTCQPRNDKAIGQLKINNPLHRWTQEDIRIFARFLLLPFT
;
A
#
# COMPACT_ATOMS: atom_id res chain seq x y z
N MET A 1 36.44 47.53 -35.63
CA MET A 1 35.47 47.09 -34.60
C MET A 1 36.03 45.85 -33.90
N PHE A 2 37.20 46.01 -33.28
CA PHE A 2 37.83 45.03 -32.40
C PHE A 2 37.57 45.55 -30.98
N HIS A 3 36.72 44.89 -30.21
CA HIS A 3 36.78 44.85 -28.74
C HIS A 3 35.62 44.02 -28.19
N ILE A 4 35.94 43.22 -27.17
CA ILE A 4 35.06 42.45 -26.27
C ILE A 4 34.83 40.98 -26.69
N CYS A 5 35.85 40.14 -26.49
CA CYS A 5 35.69 38.69 -26.29
C CYS A 5 36.76 38.13 -25.31
N GLN A 6 36.91 38.75 -24.14
CA GLN A 6 37.72 38.19 -23.04
C GLN A 6 37.04 38.20 -21.67
N TYR A 7 35.74 38.51 -21.59
CA TYR A 7 35.01 38.51 -20.33
C TYR A 7 33.81 37.58 -20.42
N THR A 8 34.02 36.28 -20.13
CA THR A 8 33.02 35.31 -19.58
C THR A 8 33.47 33.84 -19.58
N LEU A 9 34.75 33.52 -19.80
CA LEU A 9 35.25 32.13 -19.76
C LEU A 9 35.56 31.57 -18.35
N ARG A 10 34.87 32.02 -17.30
CA ARG A 10 35.10 31.50 -15.92
C ARG A 10 33.86 31.04 -15.14
N ASN A 11 32.64 31.18 -15.68
CA ASN A 11 31.41 30.82 -14.94
C ASN A 11 30.55 29.71 -15.57
N SER A 12 31.03 28.98 -16.59
CA SER A 12 30.21 27.97 -17.28
C SER A 12 30.64 26.51 -17.08
N THR A 13 31.73 26.23 -16.36
CA THR A 13 32.24 24.85 -16.22
C THR A 13 31.32 23.92 -15.41
N LYS A 14 30.57 24.44 -14.42
CA LYS A 14 29.57 23.63 -13.66
C LYS A 14 28.34 23.27 -14.48
N SER A 15 27.78 24.21 -15.26
CA SER A 15 26.64 23.92 -16.16
C SER A 15 27.03 22.97 -17.28
N TYR A 16 28.23 23.10 -17.84
CA TYR A 16 28.73 22.17 -18.86
C TYR A 16 28.99 20.78 -18.30
N GLN A 17 29.50 20.64 -17.07
CA GLN A 17 29.65 19.33 -16.43
C GLN A 17 28.30 18.66 -16.12
N TYR A 18 27.26 19.45 -15.79
CA TYR A 18 25.90 18.93 -15.58
C TYR A 18 25.24 18.50 -16.89
N LEU A 19 25.39 19.29 -17.95
CA LEU A 19 24.91 18.96 -19.29
C LEU A 19 25.70 17.81 -19.92
N LEU A 20 27.03 17.75 -19.74
CA LEU A 20 27.86 16.61 -20.17
C LEU A 20 27.55 15.34 -19.35
N ARG A 21 27.23 15.44 -18.05
CA ARG A 21 26.70 14.30 -17.29
C ARG A 21 25.34 13.85 -17.81
N SER A 22 24.47 14.79 -18.16
CA SER A 22 23.17 14.51 -18.78
C SER A 22 23.28 13.89 -20.17
N TRP A 23 24.32 14.20 -20.95
CA TRP A 23 24.55 13.67 -22.31
C TRP A 23 25.35 12.36 -22.33
N ILE A 24 26.29 12.18 -21.39
CA ILE A 24 27.07 10.93 -21.25
C ILE A 24 26.22 9.82 -20.58
N HIS A 25 25.08 10.16 -19.95
CA HIS A 25 24.09 9.21 -19.39
C HIS A 25 22.88 8.93 -20.30
N ASP A 26 23.00 9.11 -21.61
CA ASP A 26 22.13 8.40 -22.57
C ASP A 26 22.45 6.88 -22.64
N ASN A 27 23.26 6.37 -21.70
CA ASN A 27 23.39 4.96 -21.37
C ASN A 27 22.23 4.48 -20.46
N ILE A 28 21.14 4.03 -21.11
CA ILE A 28 20.31 2.83 -20.86
C ILE A 28 19.75 2.53 -19.44
N GLU A 29 20.39 2.80 -18.30
CA GLU A 29 19.96 2.26 -16.98
C GLU A 29 19.15 3.22 -16.09
N HIS A 30 18.21 2.68 -15.29
CA HIS A 30 17.46 3.44 -14.28
C HIS A 30 18.39 4.03 -13.20
N PRO A 31 18.17 5.27 -12.71
CA PRO A 31 18.90 5.79 -11.56
C PRO A 31 18.76 4.85 -10.35
N SER A 32 19.85 4.66 -9.63
CA SER A 32 19.86 3.80 -8.44
C SER A 32 19.64 4.62 -7.17
N ALA A 33 18.99 4.00 -6.18
CA ALA A 33 18.85 4.57 -4.85
C ALA A 33 19.32 3.61 -3.76
N GLY A 34 19.95 4.18 -2.73
CA GLY A 34 20.25 3.51 -1.47
C GLY A 34 19.55 4.21 -0.30
N LEU A 35 18.90 3.44 0.57
CA LEU A 35 18.23 3.97 1.75
C LEU A 35 19.05 3.65 3.01
N ILE A 36 19.23 4.64 3.88
CA ILE A 36 19.87 4.50 5.19
C ILE A 36 18.84 4.87 6.26
N ILE A 37 18.37 3.88 7.01
CA ILE A 37 17.45 4.04 8.13
C ILE A 37 18.29 4.12 9.40
N ILE A 38 18.19 5.24 10.12
CA ILE A 38 19.02 5.57 11.29
C ILE A 38 18.09 5.57 12.49
N GLY A 39 18.27 4.59 13.38
CA GLY A 39 17.43 4.48 14.57
C GLY A 39 17.64 3.17 15.32
N ASN A 40 18.11 3.26 16.56
CA ASN A 40 18.31 2.12 17.44
C ASN A 40 17.01 1.34 17.73
N GLU A 41 15.87 2.01 17.72
CA GLU A 41 14.54 1.44 17.94
C GLU A 41 14.07 0.53 16.80
N ILE A 42 14.53 0.78 15.57
CA ILE A 42 14.30 -0.10 14.42
C ILE A 42 15.10 -1.39 14.60
N LEU A 43 16.39 -1.27 14.94
CA LEU A 43 17.26 -2.42 15.20
C LEU A 43 16.79 -3.28 16.38
N LYS A 44 16.11 -2.68 17.35
CA LYS A 44 15.50 -3.37 18.51
C LYS A 44 14.09 -3.88 18.23
N ALA A 45 13.57 -3.73 17.00
CA ALA A 45 12.21 -4.07 16.61
C ALA A 45 11.12 -3.45 17.50
N ARG A 46 11.40 -2.30 18.14
CA ARG A 46 10.41 -1.56 18.93
C ARG A 46 9.44 -0.79 18.04
N ILE A 47 9.94 -0.33 16.90
CA ILE A 47 9.16 0.32 15.86
C ILE A 47 9.38 -0.45 14.56
N LYS A 48 8.29 -0.75 13.86
CA LYS A 48 8.36 -1.33 12.52
C LYS A 48 8.75 -0.22 11.54
N ASP A 49 9.78 -0.46 10.74
CA ASP A 49 10.17 0.45 9.67
C ASP A 49 9.09 0.46 8.57
N THR A 50 8.35 1.56 8.50
CA THR A 50 7.39 1.86 7.43
C THR A 50 7.94 2.86 6.41
N ASN A 51 9.00 3.58 6.76
CA ASN A 51 9.55 4.65 5.93
C ASN A 51 10.24 4.07 4.71
N SER A 52 11.01 2.98 4.89
CA SER A 52 11.67 2.33 3.76
C SER A 52 10.67 1.75 2.76
N TYR A 53 9.59 1.12 3.25
CA TYR A 53 8.49 0.65 2.40
C TYR A 53 7.87 1.79 1.58
N TYR A 54 7.49 2.89 2.25
CA TYR A 54 6.90 4.05 1.60
C TYR A 54 7.83 4.68 0.55
N ALA A 55 9.11 4.84 0.89
CA ALA A 55 10.10 5.39 -0.02
C ALA A 55 10.35 4.48 -1.24
N CYS A 56 10.45 3.17 -1.04
CA CYS A 56 10.61 2.21 -2.14
C CYS A 56 9.44 2.29 -3.13
N ASP A 57 8.20 2.30 -2.65
CA ASP A 57 7.00 2.41 -3.50
C ASP A 57 7.01 3.69 -4.35
N LEU A 58 7.30 4.85 -3.74
CA LEU A 58 7.31 6.12 -4.46
C LEU A 58 8.50 6.28 -5.41
N LEU A 59 9.69 5.81 -5.03
CA LEU A 59 10.87 5.83 -5.90
C LEU A 59 10.66 4.91 -7.11
N TYR A 60 10.08 3.73 -6.90
CA TYR A 60 9.71 2.81 -7.98
C TYR A 60 8.77 3.49 -8.99
N LYS A 61 7.74 4.18 -8.51
CA LYS A 61 6.82 4.97 -9.35
C LYS A 61 7.50 6.14 -10.08
N CYS A 62 8.64 6.62 -9.57
CA CYS A 62 9.46 7.65 -10.21
C CYS A 62 10.47 7.06 -11.23
N GLY A 63 10.50 5.74 -11.41
CA GLY A 63 11.47 5.06 -12.26
C GLY A 63 12.86 4.96 -11.63
N VAL A 64 12.97 5.00 -10.30
CA VAL A 64 14.24 4.87 -9.58
C VAL A 64 14.34 3.48 -8.95
N LYS A 65 15.44 2.78 -9.23
CA LYS A 65 15.69 1.42 -8.74
C LYS A 65 16.36 1.47 -7.37
N VAL A 66 15.61 1.14 -6.32
CA VAL A 66 16.20 0.97 -4.98
C VAL A 66 17.01 -0.33 -4.98
N GLN A 67 18.31 -0.23 -4.71
CA GLN A 67 19.24 -1.37 -4.77
C GLN A 67 19.65 -1.87 -3.39
N LYS A 68 19.58 -1.02 -2.35
CA LYS A 68 19.95 -1.40 -1.00
C LYS A 68 19.25 -0.55 0.05
N ILE A 69 18.86 -1.21 1.13
CA ILE A 69 18.41 -0.57 2.38
C ILE A 69 19.38 -1.00 3.47
N SER A 70 19.85 -0.06 4.28
CA SER A 70 20.73 -0.32 5.43
C SER A 70 20.11 0.29 6.67
N VAL A 71 19.98 -0.49 7.73
CA VAL A 71 19.49 -0.02 9.03
C VAL A 71 20.68 0.05 9.98
N ILE A 72 20.94 1.22 10.54
CA ILE A 72 22.13 1.49 11.37
C ILE A 72 21.77 2.18 12.68
N ARG A 73 22.71 2.12 13.63
CA ARG A 73 22.59 2.75 14.96
C ARG A 73 22.76 4.27 14.86
N ASP A 74 22.22 4.97 15.86
CA ASP A 74 22.45 6.40 16.08
C ASP A 74 23.90 6.66 16.56
N ASP A 75 24.86 6.46 15.65
CA ASP A 75 26.29 6.65 15.89
C ASP A 75 26.94 7.43 14.74
N VAL A 76 27.71 8.45 15.10
CA VAL A 76 28.29 9.38 14.13
C VAL A 76 29.24 8.69 13.14
N GLU A 77 30.09 7.76 13.61
CA GLU A 77 31.07 7.10 12.73
C GLU A 77 30.40 6.05 11.84
N GLU A 78 29.37 5.35 12.32
CA GLU A 78 28.61 4.45 11.45
C GLU A 78 27.79 5.19 10.40
N ILE A 79 27.11 6.27 10.77
CA ILE A 79 26.38 7.11 9.80
C ILE A 79 27.34 7.64 8.74
N LYS A 80 28.49 8.18 9.15
CA LYS A 80 29.55 8.65 8.24
C LYS A 80 29.97 7.55 7.26
N LYS A 81 30.31 6.37 7.77
CA LYS A 81 30.81 5.25 6.97
C LYS A 81 29.77 4.78 5.96
N GLU A 82 28.52 4.65 6.39
CA GLU A 82 27.44 4.17 5.52
C GLU A 82 27.06 5.22 4.48
N ILE A 83 26.96 6.51 4.86
CA ILE A 83 26.74 7.61 3.90
C ILE A 83 27.85 7.65 2.85
N LYS A 84 29.12 7.61 3.26
CA LYS A 84 30.27 7.65 2.32
C LYS A 84 30.25 6.47 1.35
N LYS A 85 29.90 5.28 1.85
CA LYS A 85 29.75 4.07 1.03
C LYS A 85 28.58 4.18 0.05
N PHE A 86 27.42 4.63 0.52
CA PHE A 86 26.21 4.73 -0.30
C PHE A 86 26.33 5.82 -1.36
N SER A 87 26.85 6.99 -0.98
CA SER A 87 27.04 8.13 -1.88
C SER A 87 27.93 7.79 -3.08
N LYS A 88 28.93 6.93 -2.87
CA LYS A 88 29.81 6.42 -3.93
C LYS A 88 29.13 5.42 -4.86
N ASN A 89 28.20 4.60 -4.35
CA ASN A 89 27.67 3.44 -5.06
C ASN A 89 26.31 3.66 -5.71
N TYR A 90 25.54 4.66 -5.27
CA TYR A 90 24.17 4.90 -5.72
C TYR A 90 23.99 6.31 -6.27
N THR A 91 23.08 6.48 -7.24
CA THR A 91 22.77 7.80 -7.80
C THR A 91 22.17 8.71 -6.73
N HIS A 92 21.25 8.19 -5.92
CA HIS A 92 20.61 8.91 -4.81
C HIS A 92 20.77 8.15 -3.49
N VAL A 93 21.03 8.89 -2.40
CA VAL A 93 21.04 8.34 -1.05
C VAL A 93 19.97 9.02 -0.23
N ILE A 94 19.02 8.25 0.29
CA ILE A 94 17.92 8.75 1.12
C ILE A 94 18.19 8.30 2.54
N THR A 95 18.21 9.22 3.50
CA THR A 95 18.27 8.86 4.92
C THR A 95 16.95 9.13 5.62
N SER A 96 16.64 8.34 6.64
CA SER A 96 15.50 8.59 7.54
C SER A 96 15.96 8.41 8.99
N GLY A 97 15.76 9.44 9.81
CA GLY A 97 16.05 9.39 11.25
C GLY A 97 17.25 10.23 11.70
N GLY A 98 17.36 10.39 13.02
CA GLY A 98 18.48 11.07 13.68
C GLY A 98 18.62 12.58 13.43
N ILE A 99 17.52 13.31 13.19
CA ILE A 99 17.54 14.77 12.92
C ILE A 99 16.71 15.62 13.88
N GLY A 100 16.21 15.04 14.97
CA GLY A 100 15.49 15.75 16.02
C GLY A 100 16.40 16.52 16.99
N PRO A 101 15.85 16.97 18.11
CA PRO A 101 16.56 17.77 19.10
C PRO A 101 17.32 16.96 20.15
N THR A 102 17.21 15.62 20.18
CA THR A 102 17.78 14.80 21.27
C THR A 102 19.26 14.50 21.03
N HIS A 103 19.94 13.99 22.05
CA HIS A 103 21.39 13.79 22.03
C HIS A 103 21.84 12.73 21.03
N ASP A 104 21.00 11.73 20.81
CA ASP A 104 21.14 10.63 19.85
C ASP A 104 20.80 11.03 18.40
N ASP A 105 20.14 12.18 18.16
CA ASP A 105 19.91 12.68 16.80
C ASP A 105 21.20 13.20 16.16
N VAL A 106 22.02 12.33 15.56
CA VAL A 106 23.39 12.66 15.11
C VAL A 106 23.63 12.53 13.60
N THR A 107 22.56 12.55 12.80
CA THR A 107 22.64 12.35 11.35
C THR A 107 23.39 13.47 10.64
N TYR A 108 23.24 14.74 11.07
CA TYR A 108 23.96 15.86 10.46
C TYR A 108 25.46 15.83 10.77
N GLU A 109 25.84 15.41 11.98
CA GLU A 109 27.22 15.18 12.39
C GLU A 109 27.87 14.08 11.53
N GLY A 110 27.16 12.97 11.33
CA GLY A 110 27.62 11.89 10.45
C GLY A 110 27.75 12.35 8.99
N LEU A 111 26.79 13.13 8.49
CA LEU A 111 26.80 13.71 7.15
C LEU A 111 27.99 14.66 6.94
N ALA A 112 28.24 15.56 7.89
CA ALA A 112 29.37 16.50 7.83
C ALA A 112 30.70 15.74 7.76
N LYS A 113 30.89 14.74 8.63
CA LYS A 113 32.10 13.91 8.62
C LYS A 113 32.24 13.04 7.37
N ALA A 114 31.15 12.66 6.72
CA ALA A 114 31.21 11.84 5.50
C ALA A 114 31.86 12.61 4.33
N PHE A 115 31.67 13.93 4.30
CA PHE A 115 32.11 14.83 3.24
C PHE A 115 33.19 15.84 3.69
N ASP A 116 33.86 15.55 4.80
CA ASP A 116 34.93 16.38 5.37
C ASP A 116 34.51 17.87 5.48
N ASP A 117 33.30 18.08 6.01
CA ASP A 117 32.67 19.38 6.23
C ASP A 117 32.52 19.69 7.73
N SER A 118 32.30 20.97 8.06
CA SER A 118 32.00 21.43 9.41
C SER A 118 30.50 21.74 9.56
N LEU A 119 30.03 21.80 10.80
CA LEU A 119 28.65 22.16 11.12
C LEU A 119 28.53 23.63 11.49
N HIS A 120 27.44 24.26 11.09
CA HIS A 120 27.07 25.62 11.47
C HIS A 120 25.57 25.74 11.69
N TYR A 121 25.15 26.77 12.43
CA TYR A 121 23.74 27.12 12.55
C TYR A 121 23.29 27.84 11.28
N HIS A 122 22.46 27.17 10.47
CA HIS A 122 21.93 27.77 9.26
C HIS A 122 20.82 28.77 9.60
N SER A 123 21.01 30.05 9.25
CA SER A 123 20.14 31.16 9.64
C SER A 123 18.66 30.92 9.33
N LYS A 124 18.35 30.41 8.13
CA LYS A 124 16.97 30.09 7.74
C LYS A 124 16.33 28.98 8.58
N LEU A 125 17.08 27.92 8.90
CA LEU A 125 16.57 26.85 9.77
C LEU A 125 16.37 27.36 11.18
N VAL A 126 17.29 28.19 11.70
CA VAL A 126 17.14 28.84 13.01
C VAL A 126 15.83 29.63 13.09
N GLU A 127 15.48 30.39 12.04
CA GLU A 127 14.21 31.12 11.94
C GLU A 127 13.00 30.16 11.96
N ILE A 128 13.03 29.11 11.15
CA ILE A 128 11.98 28.08 11.08
C ILE A 128 11.79 27.43 12.46
N ILE A 129 12.87 27.06 13.14
CA ILE A 129 12.83 26.44 14.46
C ILE A 129 12.25 27.40 15.51
N LYS A 130 12.66 28.67 15.51
CA LYS A 130 12.09 29.70 16.40
C LYS A 130 10.58 29.80 16.26
N ASN A 131 10.11 29.92 15.02
CA ASN A 131 8.70 30.11 14.73
C ASN A 131 7.87 28.85 15.01
N LYS A 132 8.37 27.68 14.59
CA LYS A 132 7.63 26.41 14.69
C LYS A 132 7.50 25.92 16.14
N PHE A 133 8.54 26.09 16.94
CA PHE A 133 8.59 25.60 18.33
C PHE A 133 8.43 26.72 19.37
N ASN A 134 8.10 27.95 18.93
CA ASN A 134 7.97 29.14 19.78
C ASN A 134 9.17 29.32 20.74
N VAL A 135 10.38 29.07 20.23
CA VAL A 135 11.60 29.05 21.03
C VAL A 135 12.05 30.48 21.30
N LYS A 136 11.97 30.88 22.57
CA LYS A 136 12.44 32.20 23.04
C LYS A 136 13.87 32.16 23.61
N ASN A 137 14.28 31.02 24.16
CA ASN A 137 15.59 30.87 24.79
C ASN A 137 16.65 30.49 23.72
N PRO A 138 17.76 31.24 23.58
CA PRO A 138 18.85 30.91 22.66
C PRO A 138 19.55 29.56 22.94
N THR A 139 19.42 28.99 24.14
CA THR A 139 20.04 27.70 24.50
C THR A 139 19.13 26.48 24.32
N SER A 140 18.02 26.62 23.58
CA SER A 140 17.08 25.52 23.38
C SER A 140 17.72 24.36 22.61
N PRO A 141 17.49 23.10 23.01
CA PRO A 141 17.96 21.93 22.28
C PRO A 141 17.39 21.87 20.84
N ASN A 142 16.26 22.53 20.58
CA ASN A 142 15.65 22.58 19.26
C ASN A 142 16.56 23.19 18.18
N TYR A 143 17.52 24.05 18.55
CA TYR A 143 18.47 24.61 17.58
C TYR A 143 19.42 23.57 16.99
N LYS A 144 19.56 22.39 17.62
CA LYS A 144 20.31 21.27 17.04
C LYS A 144 19.78 20.90 15.64
N MET A 145 18.47 20.98 15.42
CA MET A 145 17.84 20.75 14.12
C MET A 145 18.19 21.79 13.04
N ALA A 146 18.89 22.87 13.41
CA ALA A 146 19.41 23.89 12.50
C ALA A 146 20.95 23.85 12.38
N TYR A 147 21.61 22.93 13.09
CA TYR A 147 23.05 22.75 13.09
C TYR A 147 23.44 21.73 12.01
N ILE A 148 23.71 22.23 10.80
CA ILE A 148 23.85 21.42 9.57
C ILE A 148 25.20 21.67 8.88
N PRO A 149 25.64 20.79 7.96
CA PRO A 149 26.90 20.99 7.24
C PRO A 149 26.95 22.32 6.50
N THR A 150 28.12 22.97 6.42
CA THR A 150 28.24 24.30 5.78
C THR A 150 27.90 24.29 4.29
N LYS A 151 28.15 23.18 3.60
CA LYS A 151 27.89 23.04 2.16
C LYS A 151 26.48 22.52 1.86
N ALA A 152 25.68 22.22 2.89
CA ALA A 152 24.35 21.67 2.69
C ALA A 152 23.39 22.70 2.09
N SER A 153 22.44 22.22 1.29
CA SER A 153 21.39 23.00 0.64
C SER A 153 20.02 22.62 1.19
N LEU A 154 19.10 23.58 1.23
CA LEU A 154 17.73 23.40 1.72
C LEU A 154 16.75 23.28 0.55
N ILE A 155 15.89 22.26 0.57
CA ILE A 155 14.86 22.01 -0.43
C ILE A 155 13.47 22.11 0.21
N PHE A 156 12.67 23.08 -0.22
CA PHE A 156 11.33 23.33 0.31
C PHE A 156 10.18 22.77 -0.54
N GLY A 157 10.50 22.21 -1.71
CA GLY A 157 9.52 21.81 -2.72
C GLY A 157 9.13 22.98 -3.63
N LYS A 158 8.30 22.73 -4.65
CA LYS A 158 7.68 23.79 -5.46
C LYS A 158 6.88 24.72 -4.53
N GLU A 159 6.88 26.02 -4.80
CA GLU A 159 6.10 27.03 -4.05
C GLU A 159 6.34 27.05 -2.52
N ASP A 160 7.48 26.53 -2.05
CA ASP A 160 7.86 26.47 -0.63
C ASP A 160 6.84 25.74 0.27
N ASN A 161 6.21 24.68 -0.27
CA ASN A 161 5.13 23.93 0.38
C ASN A 161 5.54 23.25 1.69
N LEU A 162 6.83 23.02 1.89
CA LEU A 162 7.35 22.43 3.12
C LEU A 162 7.67 23.49 4.18
N LYS A 163 7.04 23.36 5.35
CA LYS A 163 7.36 24.17 6.52
C LYS A 163 8.76 23.89 7.11
N TYR A 164 9.32 22.71 6.85
CA TYR A 164 10.67 22.33 7.23
C TYR A 164 11.32 21.65 6.02
N PRO A 165 12.48 22.15 5.53
CA PRO A 165 13.05 21.68 4.27
C PRO A 165 13.71 20.30 4.41
N CYS A 166 13.88 19.62 3.28
CA CYS A 166 14.86 18.55 3.20
C CYS A 166 16.26 19.17 3.11
N VAL A 167 17.15 18.74 3.99
CA VAL A 167 18.57 19.12 3.96
C VAL A 167 19.28 18.14 3.05
N THR A 168 20.10 18.67 2.14
CA THR A 168 20.82 17.87 1.14
C THR A 168 22.28 18.24 1.09
N LEU A 169 23.15 17.27 0.85
CA LEU A 169 24.56 17.49 0.58
C LEU A 169 25.03 16.43 -0.43
N GLU A 170 25.66 16.88 -1.51
CA GLU A 170 25.98 16.03 -2.66
C GLU A 170 24.73 15.30 -3.18
N ASN A 171 24.75 13.97 -3.24
CA ASN A 171 23.62 13.12 -3.64
C ASN A 171 22.84 12.53 -2.45
N VAL A 172 22.99 13.10 -1.25
CA VAL A 172 22.39 12.60 -0.01
C VAL A 172 21.24 13.52 0.42
N TYR A 173 20.05 12.94 0.63
CA TYR A 173 18.81 13.60 0.98
C TYR A 173 18.35 13.16 2.36
N ILE A 174 18.25 14.09 3.29
CA ILE A 174 17.99 13.81 4.70
C ILE A 174 16.51 14.03 5.03
N PHE A 175 15.85 13.00 5.55
CA PHE A 175 14.45 13.04 5.96
C PHE A 175 14.27 12.64 7.44
N PRO A 176 13.19 13.10 8.09
CA PRO A 176 12.89 12.76 9.49
C PRO A 176 12.61 11.25 9.69
N GLY A 177 12.83 10.77 10.92
CA GLY A 177 12.53 9.37 11.28
C GLY A 177 11.06 9.10 11.58
N SER A 178 10.32 10.11 12.08
CA SER A 178 8.88 9.98 12.35
C SER A 178 8.10 9.73 11.04
N PRO A 179 7.32 8.64 10.93
CA PRO A 179 6.59 8.31 9.69
C PRO A 179 5.69 9.44 9.20
N ILE A 180 4.98 10.12 10.11
CA ILE A 180 4.09 11.23 9.76
C ILE A 180 4.85 12.37 9.06
N PHE A 181 6.05 12.69 9.55
CA PHE A 181 6.87 13.75 8.94
C PHE A 181 7.61 13.25 7.71
N PHE A 182 8.03 11.98 7.69
CA PHE A 182 8.69 11.37 6.56
C PHE A 182 7.75 11.31 5.36
N GLU A 183 6.57 10.69 5.50
CA GLU A 183 5.59 10.55 4.43
C GLU A 183 5.16 11.92 3.88
N LYS A 184 4.94 12.90 4.75
CA LYS A 184 4.59 14.26 4.33
C LYS A 184 5.71 14.91 3.50
N SER A 185 6.94 14.87 3.99
CA SER A 185 8.06 15.56 3.32
C SER A 185 8.52 14.82 2.07
N PHE A 186 8.71 13.51 2.17
CA PHE A 186 9.10 12.65 1.06
C PHE A 186 8.02 12.60 -0.02
N GLY A 187 6.74 12.48 0.34
CA GLY A 187 5.64 12.48 -0.63
C GLY A 187 5.55 13.75 -1.47
N ILE A 188 5.82 14.92 -0.87
CA ILE A 188 5.85 16.20 -1.58
C ILE A 188 7.08 16.29 -2.51
N LEU A 189 8.24 15.83 -2.06
CA LEU A 189 9.50 16.02 -2.76
C LEU A 189 9.83 14.92 -3.77
N CYS A 190 9.33 13.70 -3.59
CA CYS A 190 9.82 12.52 -4.31
C CYS A 190 9.72 12.71 -5.83
N LYS A 191 8.54 13.11 -6.33
CA LYS A 191 8.34 13.35 -7.76
C LYS A 191 9.17 14.54 -8.28
N GLN A 192 9.37 15.56 -7.46
CA GLN A 192 10.18 16.72 -7.85
C GLN A 192 11.67 16.37 -7.97
N LEU A 193 12.18 15.56 -7.05
CA LEU A 193 13.61 15.27 -6.93
C LEU A 193 14.05 14.08 -7.77
N PHE A 194 13.18 13.09 -7.93
CA PHE A 194 13.56 11.76 -8.41
C PHE A 194 12.79 11.29 -9.63
N SER A 195 11.76 12.02 -10.08
CA SER A 195 10.99 11.60 -11.26
C SER A 195 11.87 11.54 -12.48
N THR A 196 11.81 10.39 -13.15
CA THR A 196 12.45 10.16 -14.45
C THR A 196 11.38 10.01 -15.54
N ASN A 197 11.79 9.94 -16.80
CA ASN A 197 10.93 9.53 -17.92
C ASN A 197 10.91 8.00 -18.10
N LYS A 198 11.50 7.25 -17.16
CA LYS A 198 11.59 5.79 -17.20
C LYS A 198 10.53 5.19 -16.28
N TYR A 199 10.09 3.99 -16.60
CA TYR A 199 9.09 3.24 -15.83
C TYR A 199 9.42 1.75 -15.91
N PHE A 200 8.98 1.01 -14.90
CA PHE A 200 9.14 -0.44 -14.86
C PHE A 200 7.89 -1.10 -15.43
N ALA A 201 8.08 -1.98 -16.40
CA ALA A 201 7.01 -2.82 -16.93
C ALA A 201 6.83 -4.02 -16.01
N LYS A 202 5.69 -4.06 -15.30
CA LYS A 202 5.34 -5.13 -14.36
C LYS A 202 4.05 -5.81 -14.78
N ASP A 203 4.03 -7.14 -14.72
CA ASP A 203 2.86 -7.98 -14.91
C ASP A 203 2.81 -9.11 -13.88
N GLU A 204 1.65 -9.73 -13.71
CA GLU A 204 1.40 -10.79 -12.73
C GLU A 204 0.62 -11.95 -13.36
N ILE A 205 0.99 -13.18 -12.99
CA ILE A 205 0.29 -14.41 -13.36
C ILE A 205 -0.07 -15.17 -12.10
N TYR A 206 -1.27 -15.75 -12.05
CA TYR A 206 -1.75 -16.53 -10.92
C TYR A 206 -1.86 -18.01 -11.31
N LEU A 207 -1.44 -18.89 -10.40
CA LEU A 207 -1.31 -20.32 -10.67
C LEU A 207 -2.00 -21.17 -9.60
N ASN A 208 -2.82 -22.14 -9.99
CA ASN A 208 -3.33 -23.19 -9.10
C ASN A 208 -2.34 -24.35 -8.94
N ALA A 209 -1.05 -24.03 -8.86
CA ALA A 209 0.05 -24.97 -8.75
C ALA A 209 0.97 -24.58 -7.60
N LYS A 210 1.57 -25.59 -6.95
CA LYS A 210 2.66 -25.33 -6.01
C LYS A 210 3.95 -25.00 -6.78
N GLU A 211 4.85 -24.28 -6.13
CA GLU A 211 6.05 -23.73 -6.73
C GLU A 211 6.97 -24.77 -7.37
N GLU A 212 7.02 -25.99 -6.82
CA GLU A 212 7.87 -27.06 -7.33
C GLU A 212 7.51 -27.49 -8.76
N LEU A 213 6.25 -27.29 -9.17
CA LEU A 213 5.78 -27.67 -10.50
C LEU A 213 6.27 -26.74 -11.62
N PHE A 214 6.59 -25.48 -11.30
CA PHE A 214 6.97 -24.48 -12.29
C PHE A 214 8.33 -23.81 -12.04
N ALA A 215 9.04 -24.17 -10.96
CA ALA A 215 10.37 -23.65 -10.64
C ALA A 215 11.39 -23.86 -11.78
N ASN A 216 11.38 -25.02 -12.42
CA ASN A 216 12.26 -25.29 -13.58
C ASN A 216 11.93 -24.38 -14.76
N THR A 217 10.64 -24.13 -15.02
CA THR A 217 10.18 -23.20 -16.06
C THR A 217 10.69 -21.78 -15.81
N LEU A 218 10.59 -21.31 -14.56
CA LEU A 218 11.14 -20.01 -14.16
C LEU A 218 12.66 -19.93 -14.38
N THR A 219 13.39 -21.00 -14.06
CA THR A 219 14.84 -21.06 -14.28
C THR A 219 15.20 -20.96 -15.76
N ILE A 220 14.49 -21.70 -16.63
CA ILE A 220 14.69 -21.65 -18.09
C ILE A 220 14.44 -20.22 -18.61
N LEU A 221 13.36 -19.59 -18.16
CA LEU A 221 12.99 -18.25 -18.62
C LEU A 221 13.90 -17.16 -18.08
N SER A 222 14.35 -17.25 -16.83
CA SER A 222 15.33 -16.31 -16.27
C SER A 222 16.66 -16.35 -17.04
N ASN A 223 17.11 -17.53 -17.48
CA ASN A 223 18.28 -17.65 -18.35
C ASN A 223 18.05 -17.09 -19.75
N LYS A 224 16.83 -17.21 -20.29
CA LYS A 224 16.46 -16.73 -21.62
C LYS A 224 16.24 -15.22 -21.67
N PHE A 225 15.72 -14.64 -20.60
CA PHE A 225 15.41 -13.21 -20.46
C PHE A 225 16.21 -12.62 -19.29
N PRO A 226 17.52 -12.36 -19.47
CA PRO A 226 18.39 -11.91 -18.37
C PRO A 226 18.02 -10.53 -17.80
N ASN A 227 17.28 -9.71 -18.56
CA ASN A 227 16.80 -8.40 -18.13
C ASN A 227 15.41 -8.44 -17.48
N VAL A 228 14.76 -9.61 -17.45
CA VAL A 228 13.43 -9.79 -16.86
C VAL A 228 13.59 -10.52 -15.53
N SER A 229 13.09 -9.89 -14.47
CA SER A 229 12.99 -10.48 -13.15
C SER A 229 11.70 -11.28 -13.05
N PHE A 230 11.82 -12.54 -12.61
CA PHE A 230 10.68 -13.39 -12.26
C PHE A 230 10.68 -13.59 -10.74
N GLY A 231 9.64 -13.12 -10.08
CA GLY A 231 9.41 -13.37 -8.65
C GLY A 231 8.34 -14.43 -8.49
N SER A 232 8.52 -15.40 -7.60
CA SER A 232 7.49 -16.37 -7.23
C SER A 232 7.06 -16.16 -5.78
N TYR A 233 5.75 -16.14 -5.57
CA TYR A 233 5.15 -15.88 -4.27
C TYR A 233 4.11 -16.97 -3.97
N PRO A 234 4.46 -17.97 -3.14
CA PRO A 234 3.50 -18.98 -2.71
C PRO A 234 2.45 -18.34 -1.80
N VAL A 235 1.19 -18.69 -2.04
CA VAL A 235 0.06 -18.22 -1.25
C VAL A 235 -0.52 -19.40 -0.50
N SER A 236 -0.47 -19.28 0.82
CA SER A 236 -1.16 -20.21 1.71
C SER A 236 -2.61 -19.77 1.86
N ASN A 237 -3.54 -20.74 1.85
CA ASN A 237 -4.96 -20.52 2.17
C ASN A 237 -5.72 -19.66 1.15
N ASN A 238 -5.43 -19.88 -0.13
CA ASN A 238 -6.26 -19.39 -1.22
C ASN A 238 -6.77 -20.61 -2.01
N SER A 239 -8.09 -20.67 -2.18
CA SER A 239 -8.78 -21.77 -2.85
C SER A 239 -8.67 -21.72 -4.38
N TYR A 240 -8.37 -20.54 -4.94
CA TYR A 240 -8.26 -20.31 -6.39
C TYR A 240 -6.85 -20.50 -6.93
N TYR A 241 -5.86 -19.91 -6.26
CA TYR A 241 -4.47 -20.00 -6.69
C TYR A 241 -3.56 -20.30 -5.51
N LYS A 242 -2.48 -21.03 -5.77
CA LYS A 242 -1.49 -21.48 -4.79
C LYS A 242 -0.20 -20.68 -4.87
N ALA A 243 0.02 -19.98 -5.97
CA ALA A 243 1.13 -19.05 -6.13
C ALA A 243 0.76 -17.96 -7.15
N PHE A 244 1.45 -16.83 -7.07
CA PHE A 244 1.50 -15.88 -8.18
C PHE A 244 2.95 -15.58 -8.54
N ILE A 245 3.16 -15.23 -9.81
CA ILE A 245 4.45 -14.88 -10.38
C ILE A 245 4.39 -13.43 -10.80
N THR A 246 5.38 -12.65 -10.38
CA THR A 246 5.61 -11.30 -10.91
C THR A 246 6.63 -11.36 -12.03
N ILE A 247 6.39 -10.62 -13.11
CA ILE A 247 7.27 -10.47 -14.25
C ILE A 247 7.59 -8.99 -14.39
N GLU A 248 8.85 -8.62 -14.26
CA GLU A 248 9.24 -7.21 -14.18
C GLU A 248 10.50 -6.94 -14.99
N SER A 249 10.50 -5.87 -15.78
CA SER A 249 11.68 -5.38 -16.47
C SER A 249 11.59 -3.88 -16.78
N ASP A 250 12.63 -3.35 -17.41
CA ASP A 250 12.68 -1.96 -17.88
C ASP A 250 12.08 -1.82 -19.31
N ASN A 251 11.53 -2.90 -19.90
CA ASN A 251 11.01 -2.93 -21.27
C ASN A 251 9.65 -3.66 -21.37
N ILE A 252 8.62 -2.94 -21.82
CA ILE A 252 7.26 -3.49 -21.98
C ILE A 252 7.25 -4.72 -22.90
N GLU A 253 7.88 -4.64 -24.07
CA GLU A 253 7.84 -5.74 -25.04
C GLU A 253 8.56 -6.99 -24.54
N GLU A 254 9.67 -6.83 -23.81
CA GLU A 254 10.36 -7.98 -23.21
C GLU A 254 9.53 -8.61 -22.10
N THR A 255 8.91 -7.81 -21.24
CA THR A 255 7.98 -8.29 -20.21
C THR A 255 6.80 -9.05 -20.83
N GLU A 256 6.19 -8.53 -21.90
CA GLU A 256 5.09 -9.20 -22.62
C GLU A 256 5.53 -10.51 -23.28
N LYS A 257 6.68 -10.52 -23.97
CA LYS A 257 7.25 -11.73 -24.58
C LYS A 257 7.58 -12.80 -23.53
N ALA A 258 8.15 -12.37 -22.40
CA ALA A 258 8.44 -13.25 -21.26
C ALA A 258 7.17 -13.86 -20.68
N LYS A 259 6.13 -13.04 -20.47
CA LYS A 259 4.80 -13.47 -20.01
C LYS A 259 4.19 -14.51 -20.94
N GLN A 260 4.15 -14.24 -22.25
CA GLN A 260 3.59 -15.17 -23.23
C GLN A 260 4.30 -16.52 -23.20
N GLN A 261 5.64 -16.53 -23.11
CA GLN A 261 6.40 -17.77 -23.03
C GLN A 261 6.19 -18.51 -21.71
N LEU A 262 6.05 -17.79 -20.59
CA LEU A 262 5.71 -18.38 -19.30
C LEU A 262 4.35 -19.08 -19.35
N CYS A 263 3.32 -18.40 -19.87
CA CYS A 263 1.99 -19.01 -20.03
C CYS A 263 2.05 -20.27 -20.92
N ASN A 264 2.81 -20.22 -22.03
CA ASN A 264 2.93 -21.36 -22.95
C ASN A 264 3.63 -22.57 -22.33
N LEU A 265 4.65 -22.35 -21.48
CA LEU A 265 5.41 -23.44 -20.84
C LEU A 265 4.68 -24.05 -19.63
N ILE A 266 3.90 -23.25 -18.90
CA ILE A 266 3.11 -23.72 -17.77
C ILE A 266 1.86 -24.48 -18.23
N GLY A 267 1.26 -24.05 -19.35
CA GLY A 267 0.02 -24.63 -19.88
C GLY A 267 -1.24 -24.02 -19.23
N PRO A 268 -2.38 -24.03 -19.95
CA PRO A 268 -3.59 -23.34 -19.53
C PRO A 268 -4.23 -23.92 -18.26
N ASP A 269 -4.06 -25.21 -17.99
CA ASP A 269 -4.72 -25.90 -16.87
C ASP A 269 -4.27 -25.41 -15.48
N LEU A 270 -3.06 -24.82 -15.40
CA LEU A 270 -2.52 -24.29 -14.16
C LEU A 270 -2.75 -22.78 -14.02
N LEU A 271 -3.05 -22.08 -15.12
CA LEU A 271 -3.27 -20.64 -15.14
C LEU A 271 -4.64 -20.32 -14.55
N VAL A 272 -4.67 -19.32 -13.67
CA VAL A 272 -5.87 -18.83 -13.03
C VAL A 272 -6.02 -17.37 -13.41
N GLU A 273 -7.18 -17.01 -13.98
CA GLU A 273 -7.55 -15.60 -14.05
C GLU A 273 -7.75 -15.11 -12.62
N ASN A 274 -7.18 -13.97 -12.26
CA ASN A 274 -7.41 -13.37 -10.94
C ASN A 274 -7.77 -11.90 -11.11
N ASN A 275 -8.80 -11.47 -10.40
CA ASN A 275 -9.13 -10.07 -10.23
C ASN A 275 -8.94 -9.71 -8.75
N ASN A 276 -7.81 -9.09 -8.41
CA ASN A 276 -7.58 -8.64 -7.03
C ASN A 276 -8.53 -7.49 -6.62
N ASN A 277 -9.18 -6.84 -7.59
CA ASN A 277 -9.96 -5.62 -7.39
C ASN A 277 -11.33 -5.67 -8.09
N PRO A 278 -12.20 -6.66 -7.81
CA PRO A 278 -13.52 -6.77 -8.44
C PRO A 278 -14.45 -5.59 -8.11
N HIS A 279 -14.06 -4.73 -7.16
CA HIS A 279 -14.77 -3.51 -6.80
C HIS A 279 -14.49 -2.32 -7.75
N ILE A 280 -13.34 -2.27 -8.46
CA ILE A 280 -12.91 -1.07 -9.22
C ILE A 280 -13.74 -0.85 -10.49
N ASN A 281 -14.32 -1.92 -11.08
CA ASN A 281 -15.20 -1.86 -12.26
C ASN A 281 -16.46 -2.74 -12.10
N SER A 282 -16.89 -2.95 -10.86
CA SER A 282 -17.88 -3.95 -10.48
C SER A 282 -19.14 -3.93 -11.35
N LEU A 283 -19.72 -2.76 -11.63
CA LEU A 283 -20.94 -2.64 -12.44
C LEU A 283 -20.73 -3.08 -13.91
N THR A 284 -19.60 -2.73 -14.50
CA THR A 284 -19.28 -3.11 -15.89
C THR A 284 -19.03 -4.61 -15.97
N GLU A 285 -18.24 -5.16 -15.05
CA GLU A 285 -17.95 -6.59 -14.98
C GLU A 285 -19.24 -7.40 -14.72
N TYR A 286 -20.11 -6.94 -13.82
CA TYR A 286 -21.39 -7.57 -13.55
C TYR A 286 -22.30 -7.63 -14.79
N LYS A 287 -22.37 -6.55 -15.58
CA LYS A 287 -23.13 -6.57 -16.85
C LYS A 287 -22.57 -7.58 -17.85
N ILE A 288 -21.24 -7.69 -17.95
CA ILE A 288 -20.57 -8.68 -18.80
C ILE A 288 -20.87 -10.10 -18.32
N PHE A 289 -20.90 -10.31 -17.00
CA PHE A 289 -21.28 -11.59 -16.39
C PHE A 289 -22.72 -11.99 -16.77
N LEU A 290 -23.69 -11.08 -16.62
CA LEU A 290 -25.09 -11.37 -16.96
C LEU A 290 -25.26 -11.76 -18.44
N GLN A 291 -24.51 -11.14 -19.36
CA GLN A 291 -24.55 -11.48 -20.78
C GLN A 291 -24.07 -12.91 -21.09
N LYS A 292 -23.26 -13.50 -20.21
CA LYS A 292 -22.67 -14.84 -20.36
C LYS A 292 -23.42 -15.93 -19.57
N CYS A 293 -24.39 -15.54 -18.74
CA CYS A 293 -25.07 -16.45 -17.83
C CYS A 293 -26.46 -16.83 -18.37
N GLU A 294 -26.75 -18.13 -18.47
CA GLU A 294 -28.07 -18.60 -18.94
C GLU A 294 -29.20 -18.26 -17.96
N GLU A 295 -28.94 -18.32 -16.66
CA GLU A 295 -29.90 -18.01 -15.58
C GLU A 295 -29.59 -16.65 -14.91
N SER A 296 -29.43 -15.60 -15.73
CA SER A 296 -29.09 -14.25 -15.27
C SER A 296 -30.07 -13.69 -14.22
N TYR A 297 -31.35 -14.09 -14.31
CA TYR A 297 -32.45 -13.57 -13.50
C TYR A 297 -32.23 -13.76 -11.98
N ILE A 298 -31.56 -14.83 -11.55
CA ILE A 298 -31.30 -15.11 -10.12
C ILE A 298 -30.42 -14.02 -9.52
N TYR A 299 -29.38 -13.62 -10.26
CA TYR A 299 -28.44 -12.58 -9.87
C TYR A 299 -29.12 -11.20 -9.92
N GLU A 300 -29.90 -10.94 -10.96
CA GLU A 300 -30.67 -9.71 -11.12
C GLU A 300 -31.67 -9.50 -9.98
N GLU A 301 -32.45 -10.52 -9.62
CA GLU A 301 -33.39 -10.49 -8.49
C GLU A 301 -32.69 -10.19 -7.16
N THR A 302 -31.48 -10.74 -6.97
CA THR A 302 -30.68 -10.53 -5.76
C THR A 302 -30.22 -9.08 -5.66
N LEU A 303 -29.71 -8.52 -6.76
CA LEU A 303 -29.32 -7.13 -6.84
C LEU A 303 -30.51 -6.19 -6.62
N GLU A 304 -31.65 -6.46 -7.25
CA GLU A 304 -32.88 -5.70 -7.04
C GLU A 304 -33.35 -5.75 -5.59
N CYS A 305 -33.26 -6.92 -4.94
CA CYS A 305 -33.61 -7.08 -3.54
C CYS A 305 -32.73 -6.19 -2.65
N LEU A 306 -31.42 -6.20 -2.87
CA LEU A 306 -30.49 -5.38 -2.11
C LEU A 306 -30.66 -3.89 -2.40
N MET A 307 -30.90 -3.51 -3.66
CA MET A 307 -31.24 -2.12 -4.01
C MET A 307 -32.48 -1.65 -3.24
N LYS A 308 -33.52 -2.48 -3.11
CA LYS A 308 -34.72 -2.14 -2.32
C LYS A 308 -34.41 -1.92 -0.84
N PHE A 309 -33.49 -2.70 -0.26
CA PHE A 309 -33.08 -2.48 1.13
C PHE A 309 -32.27 -1.18 1.29
N TYR A 310 -31.25 -0.99 0.45
CA TYR A 310 -30.34 0.16 0.56
C TYR A 310 -30.98 1.49 0.13
N HIS A 311 -32.06 1.44 -0.65
CA HIS A 311 -32.81 2.63 -1.05
C HIS A 311 -33.37 3.38 0.17
N HIS A 312 -32.89 4.62 0.36
CA HIS A 312 -33.24 5.56 1.45
C HIS A 312 -32.82 5.21 2.88
N GLN A 313 -32.28 4.01 3.19
CA GLN A 313 -31.98 3.60 4.58
C GLN A 313 -30.69 2.77 4.77
N PRO A 314 -29.54 3.14 4.17
CA PRO A 314 -28.29 2.37 4.27
C PRO A 314 -27.75 2.25 5.71
N GLU A 315 -28.06 3.22 6.57
CA GLU A 315 -27.64 3.24 7.97
C GLU A 315 -28.29 2.16 8.84
N LYS A 316 -29.42 1.60 8.37
CA LYS A 316 -30.23 0.61 9.10
C LYS A 316 -29.86 -0.83 8.80
N ILE A 317 -28.93 -1.05 7.86
CA ILE A 317 -28.56 -2.37 7.36
C ILE A 317 -27.17 -2.74 7.90
N ILE A 318 -27.02 -3.98 8.34
CA ILE A 318 -25.74 -4.56 8.68
C ILE A 318 -25.61 -5.96 8.06
N ILE A 319 -24.41 -6.29 7.56
CA ILE A 319 -24.11 -7.59 6.96
C ILE A 319 -23.34 -8.43 7.97
N TYR A 320 -23.79 -9.67 8.21
CA TYR A 320 -23.01 -10.65 8.95
C TYR A 320 -21.90 -11.21 8.05
N PHE A 321 -20.66 -11.04 8.49
CA PHE A 321 -19.48 -11.48 7.74
C PHE A 321 -18.67 -12.49 8.56
N ASP A 322 -18.66 -13.72 8.06
CA ASP A 322 -18.03 -14.91 8.65
C ASP A 322 -16.86 -15.45 7.82
N GLY A 323 -16.51 -14.79 6.71
CA GLY A 323 -15.46 -15.22 5.79
C GLY A 323 -15.92 -16.21 4.71
N SER A 324 -17.16 -16.73 4.81
CA SER A 324 -17.75 -17.62 3.79
C SER A 324 -17.84 -16.96 2.41
N ILE A 325 -17.95 -17.78 1.36
CA ILE A 325 -18.18 -17.32 -0.01
C ILE A 325 -19.46 -16.49 -0.05
N GLU A 326 -20.52 -16.97 0.59
CA GLU A 326 -21.84 -16.36 0.62
C GLU A 326 -21.81 -14.97 1.24
N SER A 327 -21.10 -14.78 2.36
CA SER A 327 -20.99 -13.46 2.99
C SER A 327 -20.15 -12.49 2.15
N GLN A 328 -19.14 -12.98 1.43
CA GLN A 328 -18.39 -12.17 0.45
C GLN A 328 -19.25 -11.75 -0.76
N ILE A 329 -20.08 -12.67 -1.28
CA ILE A 329 -21.02 -12.38 -2.38
C ILE A 329 -22.01 -11.30 -1.93
N ILE A 330 -22.58 -11.41 -0.73
CA ILE A 330 -23.51 -10.39 -0.20
C ILE A 330 -22.82 -9.03 -0.10
N ILE A 331 -21.57 -8.96 0.39
CA ILE A 331 -20.79 -7.70 0.44
C ILE A 331 -20.62 -7.13 -0.98
N HIS A 332 -20.28 -7.96 -1.96
CA HIS A 332 -20.10 -7.52 -3.34
C HIS A 332 -21.41 -6.97 -3.94
N PHE A 333 -22.53 -7.68 -3.77
CA PHE A 333 -23.82 -7.20 -4.28
C PHE A 333 -24.32 -5.96 -3.54
N ALA A 334 -24.11 -5.86 -2.22
CA ALA A 334 -24.44 -4.66 -1.46
C ALA A 334 -23.60 -3.46 -1.94
N TYR A 335 -22.34 -3.69 -2.30
CA TYR A 335 -21.47 -2.67 -2.88
C TYR A 335 -21.95 -2.22 -4.27
N LEU A 336 -22.34 -3.18 -5.13
CA LEU A 336 -22.97 -2.90 -6.42
C LEU A 336 -24.26 -2.07 -6.25
N ALA A 337 -25.12 -2.43 -5.30
CA ALA A 337 -26.34 -1.70 -5.01
C ALA A 337 -26.05 -0.25 -4.59
N ASN A 338 -25.06 -0.02 -3.72
CA ASN A 338 -24.65 1.33 -3.34
C ASN A 338 -24.13 2.15 -4.52
N ILE A 339 -23.34 1.55 -5.42
CA ILE A 339 -22.86 2.23 -6.64
C ILE A 339 -24.04 2.66 -7.51
N ILE A 340 -24.98 1.74 -7.78
CA ILE A 340 -26.13 2.02 -8.65
C ILE A 340 -27.04 3.10 -8.05
N LEU A 341 -27.22 3.08 -6.72
CA LEU A 341 -28.06 4.05 -6.00
C LEU A 341 -27.36 5.39 -5.71
N GLY A 342 -26.04 5.50 -5.95
CA GLY A 342 -25.27 6.70 -5.60
C GLY A 342 -25.14 6.92 -4.08
N VAL A 343 -25.13 5.85 -3.28
CA VAL A 343 -25.02 5.92 -1.81
C VAL A 343 -23.55 6.01 -1.42
N GLU A 344 -23.16 7.12 -0.80
CA GLU A 344 -21.77 7.34 -0.33
C GLU A 344 -21.46 6.68 1.02
N ASN A 345 -22.48 6.19 1.74
CA ASN A 345 -22.29 5.54 3.03
C ASN A 345 -21.51 4.23 2.89
N LYS A 346 -20.48 4.07 3.72
CA LYS A 346 -19.75 2.79 3.83
C LYS A 346 -20.70 1.69 4.32
N LEU A 347 -20.59 0.53 3.68
CA LEU A 347 -21.28 -0.69 4.11
C LEU A 347 -20.87 -1.06 5.54
N GLN A 348 -21.85 -1.49 6.33
CA GLN A 348 -21.65 -1.89 7.72
C GLN A 348 -21.60 -3.41 7.81
N ILE A 349 -20.56 -3.94 8.44
CA ILE A 349 -20.42 -5.37 8.67
C ILE A 349 -20.24 -5.67 10.16
N ILE A 350 -20.71 -6.85 10.60
CA ILE A 350 -20.44 -7.43 11.91
C ILE A 350 -19.71 -8.76 11.74
N CYS A 351 -18.63 -8.96 12.48
CA CYS A 351 -17.84 -10.20 12.47
C CYS A 351 -17.77 -10.78 13.87
N SER A 352 -18.13 -12.06 14.02
CA SER A 352 -17.98 -12.79 15.29
C SER A 352 -16.55 -13.30 15.43
N LYS A 353 -15.95 -13.17 16.62
CA LYS A 353 -14.72 -13.91 16.95
C LYS A 353 -15.10 -15.37 17.22
N SER A 354 -15.09 -16.22 16.19
CA SER A 354 -14.85 -17.65 16.39
C SER A 354 -13.56 -17.78 17.18
N SER A 355 -13.60 -18.39 18.36
CA SER A 355 -12.39 -18.60 19.18
C SER A 355 -11.86 -20.01 18.97
N PRO A 356 -10.57 -20.19 18.60
CA PRO A 356 -9.65 -19.21 18.04
C PRO A 356 -9.90 -19.04 16.53
N PRO A 357 -9.84 -17.83 15.98
CA PRO A 357 -9.92 -17.66 14.54
C PRO A 357 -8.62 -18.21 13.97
N LEU A 358 -8.71 -19.06 12.94
CA LEU A 358 -7.52 -19.44 12.17
C LEU A 358 -6.85 -18.13 11.71
N LYS A 359 -5.52 -18.03 11.80
CA LYS A 359 -4.74 -16.81 11.44
C LYS A 359 -5.16 -16.21 10.08
N ASN A 360 -5.70 -17.07 9.22
CA ASN A 360 -6.17 -16.82 7.86
C ASN A 360 -7.54 -16.11 7.79
N GLU A 361 -8.47 -16.42 8.70
CA GLU A 361 -9.79 -15.76 8.77
C GLU A 361 -9.61 -14.26 9.05
N LYS A 362 -8.71 -13.92 9.97
CA LYS A 362 -8.42 -12.52 10.31
C LYS A 362 -7.86 -11.73 9.12
N GLN A 363 -6.94 -12.34 8.36
CA GLN A 363 -6.35 -11.67 7.20
C GLN A 363 -7.37 -11.49 6.06
N LEU A 364 -8.19 -12.51 5.78
CA LEU A 364 -9.29 -12.40 4.82
C LEU A 364 -10.26 -11.27 5.19
N ILE A 365 -10.56 -11.13 6.49
CA ILE A 365 -11.42 -10.06 6.97
C ILE A 365 -10.78 -8.69 6.75
N GLU A 366 -9.53 -8.50 7.16
CA GLU A 366 -8.80 -7.25 6.97
C GLU A 366 -8.69 -6.85 5.49
N ASP A 367 -8.43 -7.81 4.61
CA ASP A 367 -8.31 -7.57 3.16
C ASP A 367 -9.66 -7.20 2.54
N THR A 368 -10.74 -7.88 2.95
CA THR A 368 -12.10 -7.57 2.47
C THR A 368 -12.58 -6.21 2.94
N VAL A 369 -12.29 -5.84 4.20
CA VAL A 369 -12.60 -4.51 4.76
C VAL A 369 -11.89 -3.41 4.00
N LYS A 370 -10.60 -3.60 3.69
CA LYS A 370 -9.84 -2.63 2.88
C LYS A 370 -10.39 -2.55 1.46
N ARG A 371 -10.62 -3.70 0.82
CA ARG A 371 -11.08 -3.81 -0.59
C ARG A 371 -12.39 -3.07 -0.84
N TYR A 372 -13.38 -3.25 0.02
CA TYR A 372 -14.70 -2.61 -0.15
C TYR A 372 -14.88 -1.35 0.71
N ASN A 373 -13.82 -0.89 1.40
CA ASN A 373 -13.86 0.26 2.30
C ASN A 373 -14.99 0.18 3.34
N LEU A 374 -15.03 -0.93 4.07
CA LEU A 374 -16.14 -1.31 4.97
C LEU A 374 -16.00 -0.67 6.37
N ASN A 375 -17.14 -0.47 7.05
CA ASN A 375 -17.21 -0.17 8.48
C ASN A 375 -17.41 -1.47 9.27
N ILE A 376 -16.38 -1.91 9.99
CA ILE A 376 -16.38 -3.18 10.75
C ILE A 376 -16.77 -3.01 12.22
N HIS A 377 -17.66 -3.88 12.71
CA HIS A 377 -17.97 -4.08 14.12
C HIS A 377 -17.46 -5.46 14.56
N MET A 378 -16.38 -5.50 15.36
CA MET A 378 -15.82 -6.74 15.88
C MET A 378 -16.56 -7.17 17.14
N SER A 379 -17.04 -8.42 17.16
CA SER A 379 -17.71 -9.03 18.30
C SER A 379 -16.72 -9.86 19.14
N GLU A 380 -16.85 -9.80 20.48
CA GLU A 380 -16.01 -10.56 21.43
C GLU A 380 -16.74 -11.75 22.08
N SER A 381 -18.02 -11.92 21.75
CA SER A 381 -18.92 -12.89 22.35
C SER A 381 -19.73 -13.60 21.27
N ASP A 382 -20.67 -14.48 21.66
CA ASP A 382 -21.56 -15.14 20.71
C ASP A 382 -22.43 -14.11 19.95
N LEU A 383 -22.72 -14.40 18.69
CA LEU A 383 -23.43 -13.53 17.74
C LEU A 383 -24.75 -13.00 18.30
N SER A 384 -25.47 -13.85 19.07
CA SER A 384 -26.73 -13.50 19.72
C SER A 384 -26.59 -12.34 20.71
N SER A 385 -25.53 -12.35 21.51
CA SER A 385 -25.25 -11.34 22.52
C SER A 385 -24.75 -10.03 21.91
N ASP A 386 -24.05 -10.09 20.78
CA ASP A 386 -23.52 -8.91 20.12
C ASP A 386 -24.53 -8.21 19.23
N ILE A 387 -25.48 -8.95 18.64
CA ILE A 387 -26.64 -8.34 17.99
C ILE A 387 -27.45 -7.52 19.02
N LYS A 388 -27.64 -8.02 20.26
CA LYS A 388 -28.28 -7.25 21.34
C LYS A 388 -27.50 -5.98 21.67
N LYS A 389 -26.19 -6.07 21.88
CA LYS A 389 -25.36 -4.88 22.13
C LYS A 389 -25.41 -3.89 20.98
N LEU A 390 -25.35 -4.37 19.73
CA LEU A 390 -25.46 -3.53 18.55
C LEU A 390 -26.82 -2.84 18.44
N SER A 391 -27.93 -3.53 18.76
CA SER A 391 -29.25 -2.89 18.81
C SER A 391 -29.34 -1.79 19.89
N LEU A 392 -28.58 -1.91 20.98
CA LEU A 392 -28.51 -0.87 22.02
C LEU A 392 -27.64 0.32 21.59
N VAL A 393 -26.53 0.06 20.90
CA VAL A 393 -25.59 1.10 20.43
C VAL A 393 -26.09 1.80 19.16
N LYS A 394 -26.85 1.10 18.32
CA LYS A 394 -27.45 1.57 17.07
C LYS A 394 -28.93 1.20 17.01
N PRO A 395 -29.80 1.98 17.68
CA PRO A 395 -31.24 1.70 17.72
C PRO A 395 -31.92 1.79 16.34
N GLN A 396 -31.28 2.43 15.35
CA GLN A 396 -31.76 2.50 13.97
C GLN A 396 -31.53 1.22 13.14
N LEU A 397 -30.85 0.20 13.66
CA LEU A 397 -30.64 -1.06 12.93
C LEU A 397 -31.96 -1.83 12.78
N GLU A 398 -32.36 -2.11 11.54
CA GLU A 398 -33.61 -2.80 11.23
C GLU A 398 -33.39 -4.10 10.43
N ILE A 399 -32.28 -4.23 9.69
CA ILE A 399 -32.04 -5.37 8.79
C ILE A 399 -30.66 -5.98 9.02
N LEU A 400 -30.63 -7.30 9.20
CA LEU A 400 -29.42 -8.13 9.23
C LEU A 400 -29.38 -9.04 7.99
N LEU A 401 -28.38 -8.84 7.14
CA LEU A 401 -28.14 -9.67 5.96
C LEU A 401 -27.20 -10.83 6.31
N VAL A 402 -27.58 -12.06 5.93
CA VAL A 402 -26.83 -13.29 6.25
C VAL A 402 -26.70 -14.18 5.02
N GLY A 403 -25.52 -14.80 4.83
CA GLY A 403 -25.24 -15.69 3.69
C GLY A 403 -25.50 -17.17 3.96
N THR A 404 -25.25 -17.64 5.19
CA THR A 404 -25.38 -19.05 5.59
C THR A 404 -26.71 -19.35 6.29
N GLU A 405 -27.11 -20.64 6.31
CA GLU A 405 -28.40 -21.16 6.77
C GLU A 405 -29.13 -20.29 7.80
N GLU A 406 -30.02 -19.46 7.27
CA GLU A 406 -30.95 -18.58 7.97
C GLU A 406 -31.66 -19.29 9.12
N LYS A 407 -31.91 -20.60 8.98
CA LYS A 407 -32.52 -21.48 9.98
C LYS A 407 -31.70 -21.60 11.26
N LYS A 408 -30.40 -21.87 11.16
CA LYS A 408 -29.50 -22.07 12.32
C LYS A 408 -29.28 -20.77 13.10
N LEU A 409 -29.17 -19.64 12.39
CA LEU A 409 -29.13 -18.32 13.02
C LEU A 409 -30.47 -17.93 13.66
N ARG A 410 -31.60 -18.16 12.96
CA ARG A 410 -32.94 -17.91 13.51
C ARG A 410 -33.17 -18.76 14.75
N GLU A 411 -32.79 -20.03 14.74
CA GLU A 411 -32.86 -20.94 15.91
C GLU A 411 -31.99 -20.42 17.06
N THR A 412 -30.73 -20.04 16.79
CA THR A 412 -29.82 -19.46 17.80
C THR A 412 -30.38 -18.16 18.40
N LEU A 413 -31.08 -17.35 17.61
CA LEU A 413 -31.69 -16.09 18.05
C LEU A 413 -33.09 -16.27 18.69
N THR A 414 -33.78 -17.38 18.41
CA THR A 414 -35.13 -17.68 18.96
C THR A 414 -35.12 -18.60 20.18
N CYS A 415 -34.04 -19.36 20.42
CA CYS A 415 -33.90 -20.28 21.56
C CYS A 415 -33.64 -19.61 22.93
N GLN A 416 -33.73 -18.29 23.05
CA GLN A 416 -33.61 -17.58 24.34
C GLN A 416 -34.98 -17.11 24.88
N PRO A 417 -35.14 -16.99 26.22
CA PRO A 417 -36.45 -16.77 26.84
C PRO A 417 -37.13 -15.48 26.36
N ARG A 418 -38.44 -15.56 26.13
CA ARG A 418 -39.36 -14.54 25.57
C ARG A 418 -39.46 -13.18 26.31
N ASN A 419 -38.55 -12.84 27.21
CA ASN A 419 -38.66 -11.61 28.03
C ASN A 419 -37.87 -10.39 27.52
N ASP A 420 -37.09 -10.50 26.46
CA ASP A 420 -36.28 -9.38 25.96
C ASP A 420 -36.96 -8.63 24.80
N LYS A 421 -37.62 -7.51 25.09
CA LYS A 421 -38.20 -6.57 24.10
C LYS A 421 -37.19 -6.02 23.06
N ALA A 422 -35.89 -6.21 23.26
CA ALA A 422 -34.82 -5.63 22.43
C ALA A 422 -34.53 -6.40 21.13
N ILE A 423 -34.83 -7.70 21.03
CA ILE A 423 -34.57 -8.50 19.81
C ILE A 423 -35.72 -8.39 18.79
N GLY A 424 -36.90 -7.92 19.20
CA GLY A 424 -38.14 -8.00 18.42
C GLY A 424 -38.24 -7.11 17.16
N GLN A 425 -37.21 -6.32 16.82
CA GLN A 425 -37.26 -5.37 15.69
C GLN A 425 -36.29 -5.66 14.54
N LEU A 426 -35.29 -6.54 14.71
CA LEU A 426 -34.29 -6.81 13.69
C LEU A 426 -34.78 -7.90 12.70
N LYS A 427 -34.93 -7.54 11.43
CA LYS A 427 -35.32 -8.46 10.36
C LYS A 427 -34.09 -9.16 9.79
N ILE A 428 -34.04 -10.49 9.93
CA ILE A 428 -33.01 -11.32 9.30
C ILE A 428 -33.45 -11.67 7.88
N ASN A 429 -32.61 -11.37 6.91
CA ASN A 429 -32.86 -11.66 5.51
C ASN A 429 -31.64 -12.37 4.89
N ASN A 430 -31.89 -13.39 4.08
CA ASN A 430 -30.89 -14.01 3.23
C ASN A 430 -31.14 -13.62 1.75
N PRO A 431 -30.38 -12.67 1.19
CA PRO A 431 -30.48 -12.29 -0.21
C PRO A 431 -30.26 -13.47 -1.17
N LEU A 432 -29.46 -14.46 -0.76
CA LEU A 432 -29.09 -15.63 -1.56
C LEU A 432 -30.06 -16.81 -1.38
N HIS A 433 -31.22 -16.63 -0.75
CA HIS A 433 -32.16 -17.72 -0.44
C HIS A 433 -32.65 -18.56 -1.64
N ARG A 434 -32.57 -18.02 -2.86
CA ARG A 434 -32.92 -18.74 -4.11
C ARG A 434 -31.72 -19.36 -4.83
N TRP A 435 -30.51 -19.08 -4.36
CA TRP A 435 -29.29 -19.56 -4.99
C TRP A 435 -29.06 -21.02 -4.64
N THR A 436 -28.76 -21.82 -5.66
CA THR A 436 -28.21 -23.15 -5.49
C THR A 436 -26.73 -23.07 -5.14
N GLN A 437 -26.15 -24.19 -4.71
CA GLN A 437 -24.70 -24.29 -4.52
C GLN A 437 -23.93 -24.09 -5.82
N GLU A 438 -24.55 -24.35 -6.98
CA GLU A 438 -23.92 -24.10 -8.26
C GLU A 438 -23.91 -22.61 -8.61
N ASP A 439 -24.99 -21.87 -8.32
CA ASP A 439 -25.04 -20.41 -8.50
C ASP A 439 -23.97 -19.70 -7.67
N ILE A 440 -23.81 -20.12 -6.42
CA ILE A 440 -22.77 -19.62 -5.52
C ILE A 440 -21.38 -19.85 -6.14
N ARG A 441 -21.12 -21.04 -6.69
CA ARG A 441 -19.84 -21.37 -7.34
C ARG A 441 -19.61 -20.57 -8.61
N ILE A 442 -20.62 -20.45 -9.47
CA ILE A 442 -20.55 -19.71 -10.74
C ILE A 442 -20.18 -18.25 -10.46
N PHE A 443 -20.88 -17.60 -9.52
CA PHE A 443 -20.60 -16.21 -9.20
C PHE A 443 -19.29 -16.03 -8.43
N ALA A 444 -18.95 -16.94 -7.51
CA ALA A 444 -17.66 -16.90 -6.82
C ALA A 444 -16.49 -17.04 -7.80
N ARG A 445 -16.64 -17.86 -8.85
CA ARG A 445 -15.70 -17.95 -9.98
C ARG A 445 -15.59 -16.67 -10.76
N PHE A 446 -16.70 -15.99 -10.98
CA PHE A 446 -16.67 -14.67 -11.60
C PHE A 446 -15.94 -13.64 -10.74
N LEU A 447 -16.15 -13.65 -9.42
CA LEU A 447 -15.52 -12.69 -8.51
C LEU A 447 -14.02 -12.91 -8.29
N LEU A 448 -13.53 -14.14 -8.49
CA LEU A 448 -12.12 -14.51 -8.30
C LEU A 448 -11.58 -14.14 -6.90
N LEU A 449 -12.46 -14.10 -5.89
CA LEU A 449 -12.13 -13.72 -4.52
C LEU A 449 -11.64 -14.93 -3.70
N PRO A 450 -10.65 -14.76 -2.82
CA PRO A 450 -10.22 -15.81 -1.89
C PRO A 450 -11.31 -16.07 -0.84
N PHE A 451 -11.56 -17.34 -0.50
CA PHE A 451 -12.47 -17.73 0.57
C PHE A 451 -11.83 -18.81 1.46
N THR A 452 -12.27 -18.87 2.71
CA THR A 452 -11.79 -19.82 3.74
C THR A 452 -12.34 -21.23 3.58
#